data_AF-W4P673-F1
#
_entry.id   AF-W4P673-F1
#
_cell.length_a   1.000
_cell.length_b   1.000
_cell.length_c   1.000
_cell.angle_alpha   90.00
_cell.angle_beta   90.00
_cell.angle_gamma   90.00
#
_symmetry.space_group_name_H-M   'P 1'
#
loop_
_entity.id
_entity.type
_entity.pdbx_description
1 polymer ?
#
loop_
_entity_poly.entity_id
_entity_poly.type
_entity_poly.pdbx_seq_one_letter_code
_entity_poly.pdbx_strand_id
1 'polypeptide(L)' 'MNQFNKGWWNCFLSYTDELAQIKRDFDVIANAQLKAAGVEKKEIEGVLKTEMMSDKTREFLTEYKDNLT' A
#
# COMPACT_ATOMS: atom_id res chain seq x y z
N MET A 1 -5.77 14.33 0.49
CA MET A 1 -6.20 13.23 -0.40
C MET A 1 -7.68 13.40 -0.70
N ASN A 2 -8.11 13.27 -1.97
CA ASN A 2 -9.53 13.36 -2.32
C ASN A 2 -10.28 12.09 -1.84
N GLN A 3 -11.62 12.09 -1.86
CA GLN A 3 -12.42 10.95 -1.38
C GLN A 3 -12.19 9.68 -2.19
N PHE A 4 -11.99 9.79 -3.50
CA PHE A 4 -11.72 8.65 -4.37
C PHE A 4 -10.41 7.97 -4.01
N ASN A 5 -9.31 8.73 -3.92
CA ASN A 5 -8.01 8.23 -3.50
C ASN A 5 -8.08 7.61 -2.10
N LYS A 6 -8.79 8.25 -1.16
CA LYS A 6 -8.98 7.68 0.18
C LYS A 6 -9.70 6.33 0.13
N GLY A 7 -10.78 6.23 -0.65
CA GLY A 7 -11.50 4.98 -0.86
C GLY A 7 -10.59 3.89 -1.47
N TRP A 8 -9.80 4.27 -2.48
CA TRP A 8 -8.84 3.36 -3.11
C TRP A 8 -7.81 2.83 -2.12
N TRP A 9 -7.19 3.70 -1.32
CA TRP A 9 -6.22 3.28 -0.30
C TRP A 9 -6.83 2.40 0.78
N ASN A 10 -8.04 2.71 1.23
CA ASN A 10 -8.74 1.84 2.18
C ASN A 10 -8.94 0.43 1.61
N CYS A 11 -9.39 0.33 0.36
CA CYS A 11 -9.54 -0.97 -0.31
C CYS A 11 -8.20 -1.68 -0.48
N PHE A 12 -7.16 -0.97 -0.89
CA PHE A 12 -5.82 -1.52 -1.06
C PHE A 12 -5.29 -2.08 0.26
N LEU A 13 -5.32 -1.29 1.34
CA LEU A 13 -4.80 -1.68 2.66
C LEU A 13 -5.53 -2.89 3.24
N SER A 14 -6.87 -2.90 3.19
CA SER A 14 -7.64 -4.06 3.64
C SER A 14 -7.32 -5.32 2.83
N TYR A 15 -7.20 -5.18 1.52
CA TYR A 15 -6.86 -6.31 0.65
C TYR A 15 -5.45 -6.85 0.92
N THR A 16 -4.45 -5.97 1.07
CA THR A 16 -3.08 -6.39 1.35
C THR A 16 -2.94 -7.01 2.73
N ASP A 17 -3.65 -6.51 3.74
CA ASP A 17 -3.65 -7.12 5.08
C ASP A 17 -4.23 -8.53 5.07
N GLU A 18 -5.32 -8.76 4.32
CA GLU A 18 -5.89 -10.10 4.15
C GLU A 18 -4.93 -11.03 3.37
N LEU A 19 -4.38 -10.57 2.25
CA LEU A 19 -3.46 -11.37 1.45
C LEU A 19 -2.18 -11.71 2.21
N ALA A 20 -1.64 -10.77 2.99
CA ALA A 20 -0.41 -10.94 3.75
C ALA A 20 -0.50 -12.09 4.77
N GLN A 21 -1.71 -12.46 5.20
CA GLN A 21 -1.97 -13.58 6.10
C GLN A 21 -2.10 -14.93 5.38
N ILE A 22 -2.52 -14.94 4.11
CA ILE A 22 -2.96 -16.16 3.42
C ILE A 22 -2.01 -16.56 2.28
N LYS A 23 -1.30 -15.61 1.67
CA LYS A 23 -0.51 -15.83 0.45
C LYS A 23 0.97 -15.50 0.63
N ARG A 24 1.82 -16.34 0.04
CA ARG A 24 3.28 -16.17 0.08
C ARG A 24 3.78 -15.03 -0.82
N ASP A 25 3.02 -14.68 -1.88
CA ASP A 25 3.42 -13.73 -2.93
C ASP A 25 2.56 -12.43 -2.93
N PHE A 26 2.06 -12.01 -1.77
CA PHE A 26 1.20 -10.82 -1.66
C PHE A 26 1.91 -9.53 -2.10
N ASP A 27 3.22 -9.45 -1.85
CA ASP A 27 4.11 -8.34 -2.18
C ASP A 27 4.18 -8.12 -3.70
N VAL A 28 4.23 -9.19 -4.49
CA VAL A 28 4.23 -9.12 -5.95
C VAL A 28 2.94 -8.48 -6.47
N ILE A 29 1.78 -8.91 -5.92
CA ILE A 29 0.47 -8.41 -6.32
C ILE A 29 0.31 -6.94 -5.89
N ALA A 30 0.66 -6.64 -4.65
CA ALA A 30 0.57 -5.30 -4.08
C ALA A 30 1.46 -4.30 -4.85
N ASN A 31 2.68 -4.72 -5.23
CA ASN A 31 3.59 -3.90 -6.02
C ASN A 31 3.02 -3.59 -7.41
N ALA A 32 2.47 -4.62 -8.09
CA ALA A 32 1.83 -4.42 -9.39
C ALA A 32 0.65 -3.44 -9.34
N GLN A 33 -0.17 -3.50 -8.28
CA GLN A 33 -1.29 -2.58 -8.08
C GLN A 33 -0.82 -1.15 -7.83
N LEU A 34 0.19 -0.94 -6.97
CA LEU A 34 0.75 0.38 -6.69
C LEU A 34 1.39 0.99 -7.95
N LYS A 35 2.11 0.18 -8.72
CA LYS A 35 2.71 0.60 -10.00
C LYS A 35 1.66 1.00 -11.02
N ALA A 36 0.58 0.22 -11.14
CA ALA A 36 -0.52 0.53 -12.05
C ALA A 36 -1.30 1.79 -11.64
N ALA A 37 -1.44 2.02 -10.33
CA ALA A 37 -2.07 3.22 -9.80
C ALA A 37 -1.22 4.49 -9.95
N GLY A 38 0.07 4.35 -10.26
CA GLY A 38 0.97 5.50 -10.43
C GLY A 38 1.15 6.30 -9.14
N VAL A 39 1.12 5.64 -7.99
CA VAL A 39 1.20 6.30 -6.68
C VAL A 39 2.53 7.02 -6.50
N GLU A 40 2.47 8.22 -5.92
CA GLU A 40 3.65 9.01 -5.64
C GLU A 40 4.23 8.71 -4.26
N LYS A 41 5.55 8.90 -4.11
CA LYS A 41 6.25 8.76 -2.82
C LYS A 41 5.58 9.54 -1.68
N LYS A 42 5.20 10.80 -1.96
CA LYS A 42 4.55 11.69 -0.99
C LYS A 42 3.16 11.19 -0.57
N GLU A 43 2.46 10.50 -1.46
CA GLU A 43 1.15 9.90 -1.15
C GLU A 43 1.32 8.74 -0.17
N ILE A 44 2.27 7.85 -0.41
CA ILE A 44 2.59 6.74 0.50
C ILE A 44 3.07 7.25 1.86
N GLU A 45 3.90 8.31 1.90
CA GLU A 45 4.31 8.94 3.16
C GLU A 45 3.12 9.50 3.96
N GLY A 46 2.09 10.00 3.27
CA GLY A 46 0.84 10.41 3.90
C GLY A 46 0.11 9.21 4.51
N VAL A 47 -0.09 8.17 3.72
CA VAL A 47 -0.78 6.93 4.12
C VAL A 47 -0.12 6.27 5.32
N LEU A 48 1.22 6.16 5.33
CA LEU A 48 1.99 5.59 6.45
C LEU A 48 1.79 6.36 7.76
N LYS A 49 1.45 7.66 7.71
CA LYS A 49 1.22 8.51 8.89
C LYS A 49 -0.24 8.52 9.34
N THR A 50 -1.19 8.40 8.42
CA THR A 50 -2.62 8.67 8.71
C THR A 50 -3.48 7.42 8.80
N GLU A 51 -3.15 6.37 8.05
CA GLU A 51 -4.00 5.18 7.97
C GLU A 51 -3.51 4.06 8.91
N MET A 52 -4.46 3.26 9.38
CA MET A 52 -4.17 2.03 10.11
C MET A 52 -3.95 0.87 9.14
N MET A 53 -2.94 0.05 9.41
CA MET A 53 -2.56 -1.10 8.61
C MET A 53 -1.75 -2.06 9.49
N SER A 54 -1.63 -3.33 9.09
CA SER A 54 -0.74 -4.27 9.77
C SER A 54 0.74 -3.87 9.66
N ASP A 55 1.58 -4.37 10.57
CA ASP A 55 3.03 -4.16 10.52
C ASP A 55 3.65 -4.66 9.22
N LYS A 56 3.17 -5.79 8.69
CA LYS A 56 3.64 -6.37 7.45
C LYS A 56 3.31 -5.50 6.22
N THR A 57 2.10 -4.93 6.17
CA THR A 57 1.73 -3.97 5.12
C THR A 57 2.52 -2.67 5.26
N ARG A 58 2.79 -2.22 6.48
CA ARG A 58 3.62 -1.04 6.77
C ARG A 58 5.06 -1.21 6.30
N GLU A 59 5.67 -2.35 6.60
CA GLU A 59 7.02 -2.71 6.13
C GLU A 59 7.07 -2.70 4.61
N PHE A 60 6.14 -3.42 3.96
CA PHE A 60 6.04 -3.47 2.50
C PHE A 60 5.90 -2.08 1.86
N LEU A 61 5.01 -1.22 2.38
CA LEU A 61 4.83 0.14 1.85
C LEU A 61 6.06 1.02 2.07
N THR A 62 6.78 0.82 3.18
CA THR A 62 8.03 1.54 3.46
C THR A 62 9.10 1.14 2.44
N GLU A 63 9.28 -0.15 2.20
CA GLU A 63 10.23 -0.67 1.20
C GLU A 63 9.86 -0.22 -0.22
N TYR A 64 8.58 -0.29 -0.61
CA TYR A 64 8.12 0.16 -1.91
C TYR A 64 8.40 1.67 -2.12
N LYS A 65 8.11 2.50 -1.12
CA LYS A 65 8.38 3.93 -1.11
C LYS A 65 9.87 4.26 -1.21
N ASP A 66 10.74 3.50 -0.56
CA ASP A 66 12.19 3.72 -0.61
C ASP A 66 12.80 3.29 -1.95
N ASN A 67 12.14 2.38 -2.67
CA ASN A 67 12.54 1.92 -4.01
C ASN A 67 11.89 2.68 -5.17
N LEU A 68 10.93 3.57 -4.90
CA LEU A 68 10.36 4.49 -5.89
C LEU A 68 11.42 5.49 -6.35
N THR A 69 11.86 5.34 -7.60
CA THR A 69 12.84 6.20 -8.28
C THR A 69 12.17 7.38 -8.97
#